data_AF-A0A409XSQ5-F1
#
_entry.id   AF-A0A409XSQ5-F1
#
_cell.length_a   1.000
_cell.length_b   1.000
_cell.length_c   1.000
_cell.angle_alpha   90.00
_cell.angle_beta   90.00
_cell.angle_gamma   90.00
#
_symmetry.space_group_name_H-M   'P 1'
#
loop_
_entity.id
_entity.type
_entity.pdbx_description
1 polymer ?
#
loop_
_entity_poly.entity_id
_entity_poly.type
_entity_poly.pdbx_seq_one_letter_code
_entity_poly.pdbx_strand_id
1 'polypeptide(L)'
;MEHPTPNSTGKTVTPSLSPIAINHEVSVDKSSIYFNQIKKPLGHLTAAIDALQNQTMQIALLGEPGTKQEISEFVLTRICIRLAYNESRLREQIRGQDQKHKEGLIEIQNILDEILERQVQETMREKVEQEITNQIDELIKEQVAECLKAHIPQELQDEVAMSKKELEELNLRLHNSESRRSNGNLRHSKTDDPLATMFKTDGTVSTQYPKDLKGLFQLDGVTTKALMDEYELPEPSASRDHNLNRFMQFCGVRYQLVERYSLCHFVF
;
A
#
# COMPACT_ATOMS: atom_id res chain seq x y z
N MET A 1 -57.96 -0.77 3.71
CA MET A 1 -57.12 -1.75 2.98
C MET A 1 -56.13 -0.93 2.18
N GLU A 2 -54.99 -0.60 2.81
CA GLU A 2 -53.92 0.17 2.18
C GLU A 2 -52.67 -0.69 2.18
N HIS A 3 -52.09 -0.89 1.00
CA HIS A 3 -50.87 -1.65 0.78
C HIS A 3 -49.65 -0.73 0.98
N PRO A 4 -48.62 -1.15 1.74
CA PRO A 4 -47.36 -0.44 1.78
C PRO A 4 -46.44 -0.88 0.64
N THR A 5 -45.95 0.11 -0.12
CA THR A 5 -44.85 -0.01 -1.10
C THR A 5 -43.50 -0.18 -0.40
N PRO A 6 -42.60 -1.05 -0.90
CA PRO A 6 -41.24 -1.17 -0.39
C PRO A 6 -40.31 -0.15 -1.08
N ASN A 7 -39.70 0.74 -0.29
CA ASN A 7 -38.58 1.57 -0.73
C ASN A 7 -37.30 0.72 -0.74
N SER A 8 -36.86 0.36 -1.94
CA SER A 8 -35.57 -0.29 -2.20
C SER A 8 -34.48 0.78 -2.25
N THR A 9 -33.76 0.96 -1.14
CA THR A 9 -32.55 1.78 -1.10
C THR A 9 -31.37 0.93 -1.55
N GLY A 10 -31.09 0.96 -2.85
CA GLY A 10 -29.90 0.35 -3.44
C GLY A 10 -28.62 1.01 -2.91
N LYS A 11 -27.95 0.36 -1.96
CA LYS A 11 -26.55 0.65 -1.62
C LYS A 11 -25.68 0.18 -2.78
N THR A 12 -25.22 1.12 -3.58
CA THR A 12 -24.18 0.93 -4.60
C THR A 12 -22.87 0.53 -3.90
N VAL A 13 -22.59 -0.77 -3.86
CA VAL A 13 -21.29 -1.31 -3.46
C VAL A 13 -20.32 -1.04 -4.60
N THR A 14 -19.53 0.03 -4.48
CA THR A 14 -18.36 0.26 -5.35
C THR A 14 -17.29 -0.79 -5.03
N PRO A 15 -16.87 -1.62 -6.00
CA PRO A 15 -15.76 -2.53 -5.80
C PRO A 15 -14.45 -1.73 -5.79
N SER A 16 -13.87 -1.59 -4.60
CA SER A 16 -12.49 -1.13 -4.42
C SER A 16 -11.54 -2.21 -4.94
N LEU A 17 -11.21 -2.12 -6.24
CA LEU A 17 -10.12 -2.86 -6.85
C LEU A 17 -8.79 -2.29 -6.36
N SER A 18 -8.25 -2.93 -5.32
CA SER A 18 -6.84 -2.78 -4.94
C SER A 18 -5.98 -3.18 -6.14
N PRO A 19 -4.96 -2.39 -6.54
CA PRO A 19 -4.06 -2.78 -7.61
C PRO A 19 -3.23 -3.98 -7.12
N ILE A 20 -3.49 -5.15 -7.68
CA ILE A 20 -2.60 -6.30 -7.56
C ILE A 20 -1.31 -5.90 -8.29
N ALA A 21 -0.26 -5.61 -7.51
CA ALA A 21 1.09 -5.42 -8.02
C ALA A 21 1.59 -6.77 -8.55
N ILE A 22 1.27 -7.06 -9.81
CA ILE A 22 1.87 -8.16 -10.54
C ILE A 22 3.33 -7.78 -10.75
N ASN A 23 4.22 -8.36 -9.93
CA ASN A 23 5.66 -8.26 -10.08
C ASN A 23 6.06 -8.83 -11.44
N HIS A 24 6.11 -7.96 -12.46
CA HIS A 24 6.51 -8.27 -13.81
C HIS A 24 8.04 -8.34 -13.94
N GLU A 25 8.70 -9.02 -13.01
CA GLU A 25 10.16 -9.23 -12.99
C GLU A 25 10.53 -10.52 -13.75
N VAL A 26 9.80 -10.78 -14.83
CA VAL A 26 9.97 -11.97 -15.67
C VAL A 26 10.68 -11.57 -16.96
N SER A 27 11.96 -11.95 -17.03
CA SER A 27 12.58 -12.57 -18.21
C SER A 27 13.33 -11.75 -19.27
N VAL A 28 14.17 -10.83 -18.83
CA VAL A 28 15.31 -10.41 -19.68
C VAL A 28 16.26 -11.60 -19.93
N ASP A 29 16.42 -12.50 -18.94
CA ASP A 29 17.37 -13.62 -19.03
C ASP A 29 16.96 -14.76 -19.98
N LYS A 30 15.67 -15.13 -20.08
CA LYS A 30 15.26 -16.20 -20.99
C LYS A 30 15.36 -15.77 -22.46
N SER A 31 15.10 -14.50 -22.75
CA SER A 31 15.22 -13.92 -24.10
C SER A 31 16.66 -14.01 -24.63
N SER A 32 17.67 -13.80 -23.76
CA SER A 32 19.09 -13.98 -24.09
C SER A 32 19.43 -15.43 -24.46
N ILE A 33 18.81 -16.41 -23.80
CA ILE A 33 19.03 -17.84 -24.07
C ILE A 33 18.51 -18.21 -25.47
N TYR A 34 17.30 -17.77 -25.85
CA TYR A 34 16.76 -18.04 -27.19
C TYR A 34 17.58 -17.38 -28.30
N PHE A 35 18.05 -16.13 -28.08
CA PHE A 35 18.91 -15.44 -29.04
C PHE A 35 20.23 -16.19 -29.28
N ASN A 36 20.83 -16.72 -28.22
CA ASN A 36 22.06 -17.51 -28.32
C ASN A 36 21.86 -18.88 -29.01
N GLN A 37 20.67 -19.48 -28.90
CA GLN A 37 20.34 -20.71 -29.62
C GLN A 37 20.18 -20.49 -31.13
N ILE A 38 19.67 -19.33 -31.56
CA ILE A 38 19.55 -18.96 -32.98
C ILE A 38 20.91 -18.58 -33.59
N LYS A 39 21.82 -18.00 -32.79
CA LYS A 39 23.14 -17.55 -33.27
C LYS A 39 24.05 -18.71 -33.73
N LYS A 40 23.94 -19.90 -33.11
CA LYS A 40 24.72 -21.09 -33.46
C LYS A 40 24.49 -21.60 -34.89
N PRO A 41 23.26 -21.86 -35.35
CA PRO A 41 23.01 -22.32 -36.72
C PRO A 41 23.36 -21.27 -37.78
N LEU A 42 23.22 -19.97 -37.48
CA LEU A 42 23.66 -18.88 -38.35
C LEU A 42 25.19 -18.91 -38.56
N GLY A 43 25.97 -19.13 -37.49
CA GLY A 43 27.42 -19.28 -37.60
C GLY A 43 27.83 -20.46 -38.48
N HIS A 44 27.13 -21.60 -38.38
CA HIS A 44 27.37 -22.76 -39.24
C HIS A 44 27.02 -22.49 -40.71
N LEU A 45 25.96 -21.70 -40.97
CA LEU A 45 25.59 -21.31 -42.33
C LEU A 45 26.67 -20.42 -42.97
N THR A 46 27.16 -19.42 -42.24
CA THR A 46 28.26 -18.55 -42.71
C THR A 46 29.51 -19.37 -43.03
N ALA A 47 29.92 -20.26 -42.12
CA ALA A 47 31.07 -21.13 -42.35
C ALA A 47 30.89 -22.06 -43.57
N ALA A 48 29.67 -22.54 -43.82
CA ALA A 48 29.38 -23.36 -44.99
C ALA A 48 29.43 -22.56 -46.30
N ILE A 49 28.98 -21.30 -46.30
CA ILE A 49 29.07 -20.39 -47.46
C ILE A 49 30.54 -20.10 -47.79
N ASP A 50 31.35 -19.77 -46.80
CA ASP A 50 32.79 -19.49 -46.98
C ASP A 50 33.54 -20.71 -47.55
N ALA A 51 33.21 -21.92 -47.08
CA ALA A 51 33.79 -23.16 -47.59
C ALA A 51 33.39 -23.44 -49.06
N LEU A 52 32.14 -23.16 -49.43
CA LEU A 52 31.63 -23.31 -50.81
C LEU A 52 32.30 -22.31 -51.76
N GLN A 53 32.52 -21.08 -51.28
CA GLN A 53 33.18 -20.02 -52.03
C GLN A 53 34.65 -20.38 -52.30
N ASN A 54 35.36 -20.93 -51.31
CA ASN A 54 36.72 -21.45 -51.47
C ASN A 54 36.80 -22.62 -52.44
N GLN A 55 35.86 -23.57 -52.40
CA GLN A 55 35.82 -24.69 -53.36
C GLN A 55 35.57 -24.21 -54.79
N THR A 56 34.68 -23.22 -54.97
CA THR A 56 34.37 -22.64 -56.28
C THR A 56 35.61 -21.96 -56.87
N MET A 57 36.40 -21.26 -56.04
CA MET A 57 37.63 -20.60 -56.47
C MET A 57 38.72 -21.59 -56.87
N GLN A 58 38.84 -22.75 -56.19
CA GLN A 58 39.78 -23.80 -56.60
C GLN A 58 39.39 -24.46 -57.93
N ILE A 59 38.10 -24.63 -58.20
CA ILE A 59 37.62 -25.18 -59.48
C ILE A 59 37.86 -24.22 -60.63
N ALA A 60 37.72 -22.90 -60.40
CA ALA A 60 38.00 -21.88 -61.42
C ALA A 60 39.47 -21.83 -61.85
N LEU A 61 40.41 -22.22 -60.96
CA LEU A 61 41.86 -22.25 -61.22
C LEU A 61 42.34 -23.47 -62.02
N LEU A 62 41.53 -24.53 -62.16
CA LEU A 62 41.93 -25.81 -62.80
C LEU A 62 41.28 -26.08 -64.18
N GLY A 63 40.54 -25.14 -64.76
CA GLY A 63 39.71 -25.39 -65.94
C GLY A 63 40.42 -25.30 -67.31
N GLU A 64 40.71 -26.45 -67.93
CA GLU A 64 40.84 -26.59 -69.38
C GLU A 64 39.51 -26.27 -70.11
N PRO A 65 39.53 -25.72 -71.33
CA PRO A 65 38.36 -25.11 -71.98
C PRO A 65 37.29 -26.05 -72.61
N GLY A 66 37.29 -27.36 -72.37
CA GLY A 66 36.51 -28.32 -73.16
C GLY A 66 35.12 -28.77 -72.66
N THR A 67 34.81 -28.72 -71.35
CA THR A 67 33.62 -29.41 -70.76
C THR A 67 32.86 -28.59 -69.72
N LYS A 68 32.89 -27.26 -69.82
CA LYS A 68 32.33 -26.33 -68.81
C LYS A 68 30.82 -26.44 -68.59
N GLN A 69 30.06 -26.94 -69.56
CA GLN A 69 28.60 -26.90 -69.52
C GLN A 69 28.00 -28.03 -68.67
N GLU A 70 28.55 -29.24 -68.75
CA GLU A 70 28.05 -30.41 -67.99
C GLU A 70 28.41 -30.34 -66.51
N ILE A 71 29.59 -29.80 -66.18
CA ILE A 71 30.02 -29.61 -64.78
C ILE A 71 29.13 -28.59 -64.07
N SER A 72 28.72 -27.53 -64.78
CA SER A 72 27.81 -26.50 -64.25
C SER A 72 26.45 -27.09 -63.85
N GLU A 73 25.85 -27.92 -64.71
CA GLU A 73 24.54 -28.52 -64.47
C GLU A 73 24.54 -29.50 -63.29
N PHE A 74 25.58 -30.33 -63.17
CA PHE A 74 25.72 -31.27 -62.06
C PHE A 74 25.87 -30.55 -60.71
N VAL A 75 26.67 -29.48 -60.66
CA VAL A 75 26.85 -28.66 -59.45
C VAL A 75 25.54 -27.95 -59.08
N LEU A 76 24.84 -27.38 -60.06
CA LEU A 76 23.55 -26.70 -59.84
C LEU A 76 22.51 -27.67 -59.25
N THR A 77 22.39 -28.87 -59.82
CA THR A 77 21.45 -29.90 -59.36
C THR A 77 21.75 -30.31 -57.91
N ARG A 78 23.03 -30.51 -57.56
CA ARG A 78 23.43 -30.83 -56.17
C ARG A 78 23.10 -29.71 -55.19
N ILE A 79 23.26 -28.45 -55.59
CA ILE A 79 22.90 -27.30 -54.76
C ILE A 79 21.38 -27.25 -54.56
N CYS A 80 20.59 -27.41 -55.62
CA CYS A 80 19.12 -27.41 -55.54
C CYS A 80 18.59 -28.50 -54.60
N ILE A 81 19.13 -29.73 -54.69
CA ILE A 81 18.72 -30.84 -53.79
C ILE A 81 19.05 -30.50 -52.33
N ARG A 82 20.24 -29.95 -52.04
CA ARG A 82 20.60 -29.55 -50.67
C ARG A 82 19.72 -28.43 -50.13
N LEU A 83 19.37 -27.44 -50.96
CA LEU A 83 18.48 -26.35 -50.57
C LEU A 83 17.07 -26.87 -50.26
N ALA A 84 16.49 -27.70 -51.14
CA ALA A 84 15.17 -28.29 -50.92
C ALA A 84 15.13 -29.18 -49.66
N TYR A 85 16.19 -29.94 -49.42
CA TYR A 85 16.33 -30.74 -48.19
C TYR A 85 16.39 -29.85 -46.94
N ASN A 86 17.19 -28.78 -46.97
CA ASN A 86 17.32 -27.86 -45.84
C ASN A 86 16.03 -27.08 -45.58
N GLU A 87 15.31 -26.65 -46.60
CA GLU A 87 14.02 -25.99 -46.47
C GLU A 87 12.98 -26.92 -45.83
N SER A 88 12.90 -28.17 -46.31
CA SER A 88 11.99 -29.18 -45.75
C SER A 88 12.31 -29.45 -44.29
N ARG A 89 13.60 -29.57 -43.94
CA ARG A 89 14.06 -29.75 -42.57
C ARG A 89 13.71 -28.55 -41.68
N LEU A 90 13.89 -27.33 -42.16
CA LEU A 90 13.58 -26.11 -41.39
C LEU A 90 12.07 -25.98 -41.16
N ARG A 91 11.25 -26.26 -42.17
CA ARG A 91 9.78 -26.27 -42.05
C ARG A 91 9.32 -27.28 -41.00
N GLU A 92 9.92 -28.46 -40.98
CA GLU A 92 9.60 -29.48 -39.98
C GLU A 92 10.00 -29.05 -38.56
N GLN A 93 11.16 -28.41 -38.40
CA GLN A 93 11.60 -27.87 -37.12
C GLN A 93 10.66 -26.76 -36.61
N ILE A 94 10.24 -25.85 -37.49
CA ILE A 94 9.29 -24.78 -37.15
C ILE A 94 7.94 -25.39 -36.71
N ARG A 95 7.41 -26.36 -37.48
CA ARG A 95 6.17 -27.05 -37.11
C ARG A 95 6.27 -27.77 -35.76
N GLY A 96 7.40 -28.42 -35.51
CA GLY A 96 7.67 -29.09 -34.24
C GLY A 96 7.75 -28.11 -33.06
N GLN A 97 8.32 -26.92 -33.26
CA GLN A 97 8.34 -25.87 -32.24
C GLN A 97 6.96 -25.25 -32.02
N ASP A 98 6.22 -24.95 -33.09
CA ASP A 98 4.86 -24.42 -32.99
C ASP A 98 3.93 -25.37 -32.25
N GLN A 99 4.06 -26.68 -32.48
CA GLN A 99 3.29 -27.69 -31.77
C GLN A 99 3.63 -27.71 -30.27
N LYS A 100 4.93 -27.68 -29.93
CA LYS A 100 5.37 -27.60 -28.53
C LYS A 100 4.92 -26.32 -27.83
N HIS A 101 4.91 -25.19 -28.54
CA HIS A 101 4.42 -23.93 -28.01
C HIS A 101 2.91 -23.96 -27.77
N LYS A 102 2.14 -24.56 -28.68
CA LYS A 102 0.69 -24.74 -28.49
C LYS A 102 0.38 -25.63 -27.28
N GLU A 103 1.10 -26.74 -27.14
CA GLU A 103 0.97 -27.63 -25.98
C GLU A 103 1.32 -26.90 -24.68
N GLY A 104 2.43 -26.14 -24.68
CA GLY A 104 2.82 -25.33 -23.52
C GLY A 104 1.81 -24.23 -23.19
N LEU A 105 1.19 -23.60 -24.18
CA LEU A 105 0.15 -22.59 -23.93
C LEU A 105 -1.12 -23.19 -23.32
N ILE A 106 -1.52 -24.40 -23.76
CA ILE A 106 -2.65 -25.12 -23.17
C ILE A 106 -2.34 -25.50 -21.72
N GLU A 107 -1.14 -25.97 -21.43
CA GLU A 107 -0.72 -26.30 -20.07
C GLU A 107 -0.74 -25.07 -19.15
N ILE A 108 -0.18 -23.95 -19.62
CA ILE A 108 -0.21 -22.68 -18.88
C ILE A 108 -1.65 -22.22 -18.65
N GLN A 109 -2.51 -22.32 -19.66
CA GLN A 109 -3.92 -21.94 -19.54
C GLN A 109 -4.63 -22.78 -18.48
N ASN A 110 -4.43 -24.11 -18.48
CA ASN A 110 -5.03 -24.99 -17.49
C ASN A 110 -4.56 -24.68 -16.06
N ILE A 111 -3.28 -24.39 -15.86
CA ILE A 111 -2.74 -24.00 -14.55
C ILE A 111 -3.35 -22.67 -14.09
N LEU A 112 -3.46 -21.71 -15.01
CA LEU A 112 -4.02 -20.39 -14.72
C LEU A 112 -5.50 -20.48 -14.34
N ASP A 113 -6.27 -21.30 -15.05
CA ASP A 113 -7.68 -21.55 -14.74
C ASP A 113 -7.84 -22.22 -13.36
N GLU A 114 -7.00 -23.20 -13.01
CA GLU A 114 -7.04 -23.86 -11.70
C GLU A 114 -6.68 -22.90 -10.55
N ILE A 115 -5.66 -22.06 -10.73
CA ILE A 115 -5.26 -21.07 -9.72
C ILE A 115 -6.36 -20.03 -9.52
N LEU A 116 -6.95 -19.53 -10.61
CA LEU A 116 -8.03 -18.55 -10.53
C LEU A 116 -9.26 -19.15 -9.85
N GLU A 117 -9.65 -20.37 -10.19
CA GLU A 117 -10.78 -21.05 -9.57
C GLU A 117 -10.55 -21.21 -8.06
N ARG A 118 -9.37 -21.69 -7.65
CA ARG A 118 -9.03 -21.88 -6.24
C ARG A 118 -9.01 -20.55 -5.48
N GLN A 119 -8.39 -19.52 -6.04
CA GLN A 119 -8.31 -18.21 -5.41
C GLN A 119 -9.69 -17.57 -5.25
N VAL A 120 -10.56 -17.70 -6.27
CA VAL A 120 -11.94 -17.21 -6.19
C VAL A 120 -12.72 -17.96 -5.12
N GLN A 121 -12.60 -19.28 -5.06
CA GLN A 121 -13.28 -20.09 -4.03
C GLN A 121 -12.83 -19.71 -2.61
N GLU A 122 -11.52 -19.57 -2.39
CA GLU A 122 -10.96 -19.22 -1.09
C GLU A 122 -11.38 -17.81 -0.66
N THR A 123 -11.27 -16.83 -1.56
CA THR A 123 -11.68 -15.45 -1.27
C THR A 123 -13.19 -15.33 -1.02
N MET A 124 -14.01 -16.08 -1.78
CA MET A 124 -15.46 -16.10 -1.55
C MET A 124 -15.80 -16.75 -0.21
N ARG A 125 -15.12 -17.85 0.12
CA ARG A 125 -15.32 -18.53 1.40
C ARG A 125 -14.98 -17.63 2.58
N GLU A 126 -13.83 -16.97 2.56
CA GLU A 126 -13.43 -16.02 3.61
C GLU A 126 -14.45 -14.89 3.76
N LYS A 127 -14.91 -14.30 2.65
CA LYS A 127 -15.93 -13.25 2.69
C LYS A 127 -17.26 -13.73 3.26
N VAL A 128 -17.69 -14.94 2.90
CA VAL A 128 -18.94 -15.52 3.41
C VAL A 128 -18.80 -15.84 4.90
N GLU A 129 -17.69 -16.42 5.34
CA GLU A 129 -17.43 -16.70 6.76
C GLU A 129 -17.40 -15.40 7.59
N GLN A 130 -16.76 -14.35 7.07
CA GLN A 130 -16.74 -13.03 7.72
C GLN A 130 -18.14 -12.41 7.80
N GLU A 131 -18.92 -12.46 6.71
CA GLU A 131 -20.28 -11.92 6.68
C GLU A 131 -21.22 -12.67 7.63
N ILE A 132 -21.13 -14.00 7.66
CA ILE A 132 -21.90 -14.83 8.62
C ILE A 132 -21.52 -14.46 10.06
N THR A 133 -20.23 -14.32 10.35
CA THR A 133 -19.75 -13.96 11.69
C THR A 133 -20.30 -12.59 12.10
N ASN A 134 -20.23 -11.60 11.21
CA ASN A 134 -20.78 -10.26 11.47
C ASN A 134 -22.29 -10.31 11.73
N GLN A 135 -23.04 -11.08 10.94
CA GLN A 135 -24.49 -11.23 11.14
C GLN A 135 -24.83 -11.93 12.46
N ILE A 136 -24.07 -12.96 12.85
CA ILE A 136 -24.24 -13.63 14.14
C ILE A 136 -23.96 -12.65 15.28
N ASP A 137 -22.89 -11.86 15.19
CA ASP A 137 -22.54 -10.87 16.22
C ASP A 137 -23.66 -9.81 16.39
N GLU A 138 -24.23 -9.33 15.29
CA GLU A 138 -25.35 -8.38 15.35
C GLU A 138 -26.61 -9.01 15.96
N LEU A 139 -26.96 -10.25 15.57
CA LEU A 139 -28.09 -10.97 16.16
C LEU A 139 -27.90 -11.24 17.66
N ILE A 140 -26.68 -11.61 18.08
CA ILE A 140 -26.36 -11.80 19.49
C ILE A 140 -26.49 -10.49 20.25
N LYS A 141 -25.96 -9.37 19.71
CA LYS A 141 -26.10 -8.05 20.34
C LYS A 141 -27.55 -7.65 20.53
N GLU A 142 -28.39 -7.85 19.51
CA GLU A 142 -29.82 -7.53 19.57
C GLU A 142 -30.53 -8.40 20.63
N GLN A 143 -30.33 -9.72 20.57
CA GLN A 143 -30.95 -10.65 21.52
C GLN A 143 -30.48 -10.40 22.97
N VAL A 144 -29.19 -10.11 23.16
CA VAL A 144 -28.65 -9.76 24.47
C VAL A 144 -29.24 -8.44 24.95
N ALA A 145 -29.36 -7.42 24.10
CA ALA A 145 -29.97 -6.15 24.46
C ALA A 145 -31.45 -6.32 24.88
N GLU A 146 -32.22 -7.16 24.18
CA GLU A 146 -33.60 -7.48 24.57
C GLU A 146 -33.66 -8.25 25.89
N CYS A 147 -32.82 -9.27 26.07
CA CYS A 147 -32.74 -10.04 27.30
C CYS A 147 -32.37 -9.15 28.50
N LEU A 148 -31.41 -8.24 28.32
CA LEU A 148 -31.00 -7.28 29.36
C LEU A 148 -32.13 -6.32 29.69
N LYS A 149 -32.86 -5.79 28.70
CA LYS A 149 -34.04 -4.93 28.94
C LYS A 149 -35.16 -5.64 29.70
N ALA A 150 -35.38 -6.92 29.42
CA ALA A 150 -36.42 -7.71 30.08
C ALA A 150 -36.06 -8.11 31.51
N HIS A 151 -34.78 -8.37 31.80
CA HIS A 151 -34.35 -8.93 33.09
C HIS A 151 -33.72 -7.92 34.04
N ILE A 152 -33.17 -6.81 33.53
CA ILE A 152 -32.52 -5.78 34.35
C ILE A 152 -33.43 -4.56 34.44
N PRO A 153 -33.91 -4.19 35.64
CA PRO A 153 -34.67 -2.96 35.85
C PRO A 153 -33.98 -1.74 35.25
N GLN A 154 -34.75 -0.85 34.63
CA GLN A 154 -34.22 0.38 34.02
C GLN A 154 -33.39 1.22 35.00
N GLU A 155 -33.79 1.25 36.27
CA GLU A 155 -33.09 1.97 37.35
C GLU A 155 -31.62 1.53 37.49
N LEU A 156 -31.36 0.21 37.45
CA LEU A 156 -29.99 -0.33 37.52
C LEU A 156 -29.19 -0.04 36.25
N GLN A 157 -29.85 -0.01 35.09
CA GLN A 157 -29.18 0.36 33.83
C GLN A 157 -28.74 1.83 33.85
N ASP A 158 -29.61 2.71 34.36
CA ASP A 158 -29.33 4.13 34.51
C ASP A 158 -28.22 4.37 35.54
N GLU A 159 -28.23 3.63 36.67
CA GLU A 159 -27.16 3.68 37.67
C GLU A 159 -25.80 3.26 37.09
N VAL A 160 -25.76 2.17 36.33
CA VAL A 160 -24.53 1.72 35.65
C VAL A 160 -24.05 2.75 34.63
N ALA A 161 -24.97 3.37 33.88
CA ALA A 161 -24.64 4.42 32.91
C ALA A 161 -24.06 5.66 33.60
N MET A 162 -24.64 6.09 34.72
CA MET A 162 -24.12 7.20 35.53
C MET A 162 -22.74 6.85 36.12
N SER A 163 -22.59 5.68 36.72
CA SER A 163 -21.31 5.24 37.30
C SER A 163 -20.20 5.14 36.25
N LYS A 164 -20.52 4.65 35.04
CA LYS A 164 -19.57 4.61 33.93
C LYS A 164 -19.13 6.02 33.52
N LYS A 165 -20.07 6.96 33.42
CA LYS A 165 -19.77 8.36 33.11
C LYS A 165 -18.89 9.01 34.19
N GLU A 166 -19.17 8.73 35.46
CA GLU A 166 -18.34 9.19 36.59
C GLU A 166 -16.92 8.62 36.53
N LEU A 167 -16.77 7.33 36.19
CA LEU A 167 -15.46 6.71 36.00
C LEU A 167 -14.69 7.30 34.82
N GLU A 168 -15.37 7.60 33.71
CA GLU A 168 -14.77 8.29 32.56
C GLU A 168 -14.27 9.69 32.95
N GLU A 169 -15.07 10.46 33.69
CA GLU A 169 -14.68 11.76 34.22
C GLU A 169 -13.49 11.64 35.19
N LEU A 170 -13.50 10.66 36.09
CA LEU A 170 -12.41 10.42 37.03
C LEU A 170 -11.12 10.06 36.30
N ASN A 171 -11.18 9.19 35.30
CA ASN A 171 -10.03 8.81 34.48
C ASN A 171 -9.47 10.00 33.72
N LEU A 172 -10.33 10.85 33.16
CA LEU A 172 -9.93 12.10 32.51
C LEU A 172 -9.19 13.02 33.48
N ARG A 173 -9.74 13.21 34.69
CA ARG A 173 -9.14 14.03 35.74
C ARG A 173 -7.82 13.47 36.22
N LEU A 174 -7.73 12.15 36.37
CA LEU A 174 -6.50 11.45 36.74
C LEU A 174 -5.43 11.65 35.66
N HIS A 175 -5.76 11.39 34.40
CA HIS A 175 -4.85 11.59 33.27
C HIS A 175 -4.35 13.03 33.22
N ASN A 176 -5.25 14.02 33.32
CA ASN A 176 -4.89 15.43 33.33
C ASN A 176 -3.99 15.79 34.53
N SER A 177 -4.22 15.19 35.70
CA SER A 177 -3.35 15.36 36.88
C SER A 177 -1.96 14.75 36.65
N GLU A 178 -1.88 13.58 36.03
CA GLU A 178 -0.60 12.93 35.68
C GLU A 178 0.16 13.72 34.61
N SER A 179 -0.53 14.18 33.57
CA SER A 179 0.02 15.07 32.53
C SER A 179 0.56 16.35 33.14
N ARG A 180 -0.17 17.00 34.06
CA ARG A 180 0.34 18.16 34.81
C ARG A 180 1.60 17.85 35.61
N ARG A 181 1.64 16.70 36.28
CA ARG A 181 2.82 16.27 37.06
C ARG A 181 4.02 16.02 36.15
N SER A 182 3.80 15.41 34.98
CA SER A 182 4.83 15.18 33.97
C SER A 182 5.36 16.51 33.42
N ASN A 183 4.46 17.40 33.02
CA ASN A 183 4.78 18.72 32.47
C ASN A 183 5.51 19.62 33.49
N GLY A 184 5.18 19.49 34.78
CA GLY A 184 5.86 20.21 35.86
C GLY A 184 7.32 19.82 36.08
N ASN A 185 7.75 18.66 35.57
CA ASN A 185 9.14 18.21 35.61
C ASN A 185 9.96 18.69 34.40
N LEU A 186 9.33 19.24 33.36
CA LEU A 186 10.02 19.71 32.15
C LEU A 186 10.94 20.88 32.49
N ARG A 187 12.14 20.91 31.88
CA ARG A 187 13.18 21.93 32.12
C ARG A 187 13.22 22.98 31.01
N HIS A 188 13.37 24.27 31.35
CA HIS A 188 13.50 25.34 30.36
C HIS A 188 14.70 25.18 29.42
N SER A 189 15.73 24.45 29.84
CA SER A 189 16.90 24.15 29.01
C SER A 189 16.65 23.10 27.93
N LYS A 190 15.49 22.40 27.97
CA LYS A 190 15.11 21.36 27.02
C LYS A 190 13.76 21.70 26.38
N THR A 191 13.77 22.64 25.46
CA THR A 191 12.55 23.11 24.78
C THR A 191 11.92 22.07 23.85
N ASP A 192 12.68 21.06 23.44
CA ASP A 192 12.24 20.00 22.52
C ASP A 192 11.64 18.79 23.26
N ASP A 193 11.59 18.80 24.60
CA ASP A 193 10.94 17.73 25.36
C ASP A 193 9.42 17.76 25.09
N PRO A 194 8.78 16.60 24.86
CA PRO A 194 7.37 16.52 24.51
C PRO A 194 6.49 16.94 25.69
N LEU A 195 5.45 17.71 25.39
CA LEU A 195 4.45 18.12 26.36
C LEU A 195 3.40 17.01 26.49
N ALA A 196 3.13 16.55 27.71
CA ALA A 196 2.07 15.60 27.96
C ALA A 196 0.71 16.23 27.60
N THR A 197 -0.12 15.47 26.90
CA THR A 197 -1.43 15.91 26.40
C THR A 197 -2.43 16.13 27.52
N MET A 198 -3.26 17.15 27.38
CA MET A 198 -4.37 17.44 28.28
C MET A 198 -5.68 17.25 27.53
N PHE A 199 -6.60 16.46 28.11
CA PHE A 199 -7.94 16.30 27.57
C PHE A 199 -8.87 17.41 28.06
N LYS A 200 -9.81 17.80 27.20
CA LYS A 200 -10.92 18.70 27.52
C LYS A 200 -12.00 17.97 28.33
N THR A 201 -13.01 18.69 28.80
CA THR A 201 -14.20 18.11 29.49
C THR A 201 -14.95 17.10 28.63
N ASP A 202 -14.84 17.19 27.30
CA ASP A 202 -15.43 16.27 26.32
C ASP A 202 -14.61 15.00 26.06
N GLY A 203 -13.43 14.82 26.68
CA GLY A 203 -12.56 13.68 26.44
C GLY A 203 -11.66 13.76 25.20
N THR A 204 -11.78 14.82 24.40
CA THR A 204 -10.97 15.03 23.20
C THR A 204 -9.80 15.96 23.46
N VAL A 205 -8.81 15.94 22.58
CA VAL A 205 -7.65 16.85 22.62
C VAL A 205 -7.87 17.97 21.60
N SER A 206 -7.55 19.21 21.97
CA SER A 206 -7.59 20.32 21.01
C SER A 206 -6.65 20.07 19.84
N THR A 207 -7.09 20.38 18.62
CA THR A 207 -6.24 20.31 17.42
C THR A 207 -5.08 21.32 17.46
N GLN A 208 -5.22 22.37 18.27
CA GLN A 208 -4.21 23.42 18.44
C GLN A 208 -3.28 23.15 19.63
N TYR A 209 -3.44 22.01 20.33
CA TYR A 209 -2.60 21.69 21.48
C TYR A 209 -1.14 21.46 21.04
N PRO A 210 -0.17 22.17 21.64
CA PRO A 210 1.24 22.06 21.25
C PRO A 210 1.82 20.70 21.66
N LYS A 211 2.68 20.14 20.80
CA LYS A 211 3.33 18.84 21.03
C LYS A 211 4.54 18.93 21.95
N ASP A 212 5.18 20.09 22.03
CA ASP A 212 6.44 20.35 22.74
C ASP A 212 6.42 21.75 23.38
N LEU A 213 7.37 22.01 24.29
CA LEU A 213 7.51 23.33 24.93
C LEU A 213 7.82 24.42 23.91
N LYS A 214 8.60 24.10 22.88
CA LYS A 214 8.90 25.04 21.81
C LYS A 214 7.64 25.49 21.06
N GLY A 215 6.77 24.56 20.67
CA GLY A 215 5.49 24.86 20.07
C GLY A 215 4.59 25.68 20.99
N LEU A 216 4.60 25.37 22.29
CA LEU A 216 3.84 26.13 23.30
C LEU A 216 4.28 27.61 23.37
N PHE A 217 5.58 27.90 23.34
CA PHE A 217 6.09 29.28 23.35
C PHE A 217 5.89 30.03 22.02
N GLN A 218 5.67 29.30 20.92
CA GLN A 218 5.44 29.86 19.59
C GLN A 218 3.97 30.17 19.30
N LEU A 219 3.04 29.85 20.22
CA LEU A 219 1.63 30.18 20.05
C LEU A 219 1.41 31.70 19.95
N ASP A 220 0.58 32.07 18.99
CA ASP A 220 0.08 33.43 18.81
C ASP A 220 -1.04 33.75 19.81
N GLY A 221 -1.35 35.04 19.94
CA GLY A 221 -2.39 35.48 20.87
C GLY A 221 -3.78 34.95 20.53
N VAL A 222 -4.06 34.69 19.25
CA VAL A 222 -5.38 34.22 18.81
C VAL A 222 -5.53 32.73 19.14
N THR A 223 -4.55 31.89 18.81
CA THR A 223 -4.60 30.46 19.16
C THR A 223 -4.56 30.23 20.67
N THR A 224 -3.76 30.99 21.42
CA THR A 224 -3.74 30.89 22.89
C THR A 224 -5.10 31.23 23.50
N LYS A 225 -5.77 32.26 22.99
CA LYS A 225 -7.12 32.62 23.44
C LYS A 225 -8.15 31.54 23.08
N ALA A 226 -8.09 31.01 21.86
CA ALA A 226 -8.95 29.90 21.45
C ALA A 226 -8.75 28.66 22.34
N LEU A 227 -7.50 28.32 22.68
CA LEU A 227 -7.18 27.25 23.63
C LEU A 227 -7.73 27.54 25.02
N MET A 228 -7.65 28.77 25.51
CA MET A 228 -8.25 29.12 26.80
C MET A 228 -9.77 28.91 26.81
N ASP A 229 -10.44 29.31 25.73
CA ASP A 229 -11.89 29.13 25.57
C ASP A 229 -12.26 27.64 25.45
N GLU A 230 -11.53 26.86 24.65
CA GLU A 230 -11.75 25.41 24.46
C GLU A 230 -11.55 24.59 25.74
N TYR A 231 -10.63 25.00 26.61
CA TYR A 231 -10.39 24.36 27.90
C TYR A 231 -11.16 25.02 29.06
N GLU A 232 -12.12 25.90 28.75
CA GLU A 232 -12.99 26.59 29.73
C GLU A 232 -12.22 27.32 30.84
N LEU A 233 -11.07 27.91 30.50
CA LEU A 233 -10.24 28.64 31.46
C LEU A 233 -10.84 30.03 31.73
N PRO A 234 -10.80 30.54 32.98
CA PRO A 234 -11.47 31.79 33.29
C PRO A 234 -10.79 32.98 32.61
N GLU A 235 -11.61 33.90 32.08
CA GLU A 235 -11.26 35.26 31.63
C GLU A 235 -9.98 35.38 30.79
N PRO A 236 -10.06 35.15 29.47
CA PRO A 236 -8.97 35.49 28.56
C PRO A 236 -8.73 37.00 28.56
N SER A 237 -7.52 37.41 28.92
CA SER A 237 -7.05 38.79 28.85
C SER A 237 -6.74 39.20 27.40
N ALA A 238 -6.53 40.50 27.17
CA ALA A 238 -6.02 41.00 25.89
C ALA A 238 -4.51 40.70 25.70
N SER A 239 -3.77 40.51 26.79
CA SER A 239 -2.33 40.21 26.73
C SER A 239 -2.09 38.72 26.43
N ARG A 240 -1.38 38.44 25.33
CA ARG A 240 -0.96 37.08 24.95
C ARG A 240 -0.16 36.43 26.07
N ASP A 241 0.82 37.14 26.63
CA ASP A 241 1.74 36.57 27.61
C ASP A 241 1.01 36.24 28.92
N HIS A 242 -0.01 37.02 29.30
CA HIS A 242 -0.88 36.68 30.43
C HIS A 242 -1.69 35.39 30.19
N ASN A 243 -2.31 35.28 29.01
CA ASN A 243 -3.08 34.10 28.62
C ASN A 243 -2.20 32.85 28.52
N LEU A 244 -1.01 32.98 27.94
CA LEU A 244 -0.04 31.89 27.80
C LEU A 244 0.47 31.44 29.16
N ASN A 245 0.79 32.37 30.08
CA ASN A 245 1.16 32.04 31.46
C ASN A 245 0.07 31.27 32.19
N ARG A 246 -1.20 31.67 32.01
CA ARG A 246 -2.35 30.98 32.60
C ARG A 246 -2.54 29.58 32.02
N PHE A 247 -2.38 29.44 30.71
CA PHE A 247 -2.44 28.15 30.03
C PHE A 247 -1.27 27.23 30.44
N MET A 248 -0.04 27.75 30.54
CA MET A 248 1.11 27.02 31.07
C MET A 248 0.87 26.52 32.49
N GLN A 249 0.32 27.37 33.35
CA GLN A 249 -0.06 26.98 34.72
C GLN A 249 -1.13 25.87 34.72
N PHE A 250 -2.12 25.95 33.83
CA PHE A 250 -3.12 24.90 33.64
C PHE A 250 -2.50 23.58 33.18
N CYS A 251 -1.51 23.61 32.29
CA CYS A 251 -0.76 22.45 31.84
C CYS A 251 0.21 21.90 32.90
N GLY A 252 0.37 22.58 34.05
CA GLY A 252 1.28 22.17 35.13
C GLY A 252 2.73 22.61 34.93
N VAL A 253 3.01 23.43 33.91
CA VAL A 253 4.35 23.95 33.63
C VAL A 253 4.68 25.06 34.63
N ARG A 254 5.85 24.97 35.29
CA ARG A 254 6.26 25.88 36.38
C ARG A 254 6.92 27.19 35.89
N TYR A 255 6.96 27.42 34.58
CA TYR A 255 7.57 28.62 34.00
C TYR A 255 6.57 29.75 33.94
N GLN A 256 7.06 30.96 34.21
CA GLN A 256 6.34 32.18 33.95
C GLN A 256 7.15 33.02 32.98
N LEU A 257 6.54 33.43 31.88
CA LEU A 257 7.06 34.48 31.02
C LEU A 257 6.94 35.79 31.79
N VAL A 258 8.09 36.33 32.17
CA VAL A 258 8.18 37.69 32.68
C VAL A 258 8.18 38.61 31.47
N GLU A 259 7.13 39.41 31.33
CA GLU A 259 7.05 40.47 30.34
C GLU A 259 8.24 41.40 30.58
N ARG A 260 9.28 41.26 29.75
CA ARG A 260 10.41 42.18 29.78
C ARG A 260 9.93 43.46 29.13
N TYR A 261 9.22 44.28 29.91
CA TYR A 261 9.15 45.71 29.63
C TYR A 261 10.57 46.15 29.36
N SER A 262 10.76 46.75 28.19
CA SER A 262 12.05 47.12 27.63
C SER A 262 12.67 48.25 28.47
N LEU A 263 13.11 47.93 29.68
CA LEU A 263 13.79 48.82 30.61
C LEU A 263 14.94 48.02 31.24
N CYS A 264 16.14 48.46 30.87
CA CYS A 264 17.44 48.00 31.32
C CYS A 264 17.50 47.65 32.82
N HIS A 265 17.68 46.38 33.16
CA HIS A 265 18.75 45.87 34.05
C HIS A 265 18.49 44.40 34.40
N PHE A 266 19.48 43.54 34.14
CA PHE A 266 19.57 42.23 34.77
C PHE A 266 19.99 42.42 36.23
N VAL A 267 19.25 41.82 37.16
CA VAL A 267 19.77 41.47 38.48
C VAL A 267 19.47 39.98 38.67
N PHE A 268 20.54 39.23 38.97
CA PHE A 268 20.58 37.78 39.13
C PHE A 268 19.88 37.32 40.42
#